data_AF-A0A843ANW4-F1
#
_entry.id   AF-A0A843ANW4-F1
#
_cell.length_a   1.000
_cell.length_b   1.000
_cell.length_c   1.000
_cell.angle_alpha   90.00
_cell.angle_beta   90.00
_cell.angle_gamma   90.00
#
_symmetry.space_group_name_H-M   'P 1'
#
loop_
_entity.id
_entity.type
_entity.pdbx_description
1 polymer ?
#
loop_
_entity_poly.entity_id
_entity_poly.type
_entity_poly.pdbx_seq_one_letter_code
_entity_poly.pdbx_strand_id
1 'polypeptide(L)'
;MEMEKMEENRENRFMKYLRKDRLPHIFCAGCGNGIIMNTFFNGMEMAEVDFEDVVMVSGIGCSSRIPGYVKCDSLHTTHGRPISFATGVKLANPENEVVVFTGDGDAAAIGGNHLIHGARRNINLTVICINNSIYGMTGGQISPTSPRGSYGSTAPYGAIERPFDLSELVKAAGATYVARWTTAQPVQLSNAIKKGLQNNGFSFIEVISQCPTYFGRKNKMRTPVEMMQWMKEASIVKRRADKLSNEELEGKIVVGEFQAKKEAEYSDRICQLLEDKCTTGKPSAIRSAYQGD
;
A
#
# COMPACT_ATOMS: atom_id res chain seq x y z
N MET A 1 38.91 -14.80 -12.09
CA MET A 1 39.43 -14.05 -10.93
C MET A 1 39.10 -12.56 -10.92
N GLU A 2 39.51 -11.72 -11.89
CA GLU A 2 39.06 -10.30 -11.93
C GLU A 2 37.64 -10.11 -12.45
N MET A 3 37.17 -10.95 -13.37
CA MET A 3 35.77 -10.95 -13.83
C MET A 3 34.78 -11.41 -12.75
N GLU A 4 35.12 -12.45 -11.97
CA GLU A 4 34.28 -12.92 -10.85
C GLU A 4 34.17 -11.88 -9.73
N LYS A 5 35.26 -11.15 -9.42
CA LYS A 5 35.23 -10.03 -8.47
C LYS A 5 34.49 -8.79 -9.01
N MET A 6 34.39 -8.61 -10.33
CA MET A 6 33.55 -7.59 -10.95
C MET A 6 32.06 -7.99 -11.00
N GLU A 7 31.74 -9.29 -11.02
CA GLU A 7 30.37 -9.81 -10.97
C GLU A 7 29.77 -9.75 -9.55
N GLU A 8 30.57 -10.01 -8.50
CA GLU A 8 30.13 -9.88 -7.10
C GLU A 8 29.62 -8.46 -6.77
N ASN A 9 30.11 -7.44 -7.47
CA ASN A 9 29.74 -6.04 -7.23
C ASN A 9 28.57 -5.54 -8.10
N ARG A 10 27.88 -6.43 -8.84
CA ARG A 10 26.71 -6.11 -9.68
C ARG A 10 25.39 -6.69 -9.16
N GLU A 11 25.42 -7.55 -8.14
CA GLU A 11 24.19 -8.10 -7.58
C GLU A 11 23.44 -6.99 -6.84
N ASN A 12 22.14 -6.83 -7.13
CA ASN A 12 21.31 -5.88 -6.41
C ASN A 12 21.37 -6.21 -4.91
N ARG A 13 21.72 -5.24 -4.06
CA ARG A 13 21.86 -5.45 -2.61
C ARG A 13 20.63 -6.06 -1.92
N PHE A 14 19.46 -5.93 -2.52
CA PHE A 14 18.20 -6.49 -2.00
C PHE A 14 17.96 -7.95 -2.43
N MET A 15 18.86 -8.57 -3.19
CA MET A 15 18.75 -9.98 -3.55
C MET A 15 18.71 -10.91 -2.33
N LYS A 16 19.29 -10.49 -1.19
CA LYS A 16 19.19 -11.20 0.10
C LYS A 16 17.75 -11.37 0.60
N TYR A 17 16.83 -10.48 0.23
CA TYR A 17 15.43 -10.50 0.65
C TYR A 17 14.53 -11.24 -0.35
N LEU A 18 15.05 -11.72 -1.47
CA LEU A 18 14.26 -12.30 -2.57
C LEU A 18 14.39 -13.82 -2.65
N ARG A 19 13.29 -14.46 -3.05
CA ARG A 19 13.24 -15.88 -3.39
C ARG A 19 13.85 -16.10 -4.78
N LYS A 20 15.13 -16.49 -4.84
CA LYS A 20 15.88 -16.66 -6.09
C LYS A 20 15.22 -17.69 -7.04
N ASP A 21 14.58 -18.73 -6.49
CA ASP A 21 13.84 -19.77 -7.23
C ASP A 21 12.54 -19.25 -7.90
N ARG A 22 12.09 -18.05 -7.54
CA ARG A 22 10.87 -17.43 -8.09
C ARG A 22 11.18 -16.31 -9.09
N LEU A 23 12.44 -16.08 -9.41
CA LEU A 23 12.85 -15.11 -10.42
C LEU A 23 13.01 -15.79 -11.80
N PRO A 24 12.75 -15.08 -12.92
CA PRO A 24 12.32 -13.67 -13.00
C PRO A 24 10.87 -13.46 -12.58
N HIS A 25 10.54 -12.25 -12.11
CA HIS A 25 9.17 -11.89 -11.80
C HIS A 25 8.30 -11.77 -13.07
N ILE A 26 6.99 -11.96 -12.94
CA ILE A 26 6.03 -11.86 -14.05
C ILE A 26 5.68 -10.42 -14.48
N PHE A 27 6.23 -9.39 -13.81
CA PHE A 27 5.86 -8.00 -14.09
C PHE A 27 6.32 -7.55 -15.48
N CYS A 28 5.48 -6.76 -16.14
CA CYS A 28 5.77 -6.22 -17.47
C CYS A 28 6.99 -5.29 -17.42
N ALA A 29 7.76 -5.24 -18.51
CA ALA A 29 8.87 -4.30 -18.65
C ALA A 29 8.37 -2.85 -18.43
N GLY A 30 9.04 -2.12 -17.54
CA GLY A 30 8.68 -0.75 -17.16
C GLY A 30 7.52 -0.62 -16.16
N CYS A 31 6.94 -1.71 -15.66
CA CYS A 31 5.99 -1.68 -14.56
C CYS A 31 6.64 -1.15 -13.26
N GLY A 32 5.90 -0.34 -12.50
CA GLY A 32 6.42 0.26 -11.27
C GLY A 32 6.66 -0.71 -10.11
N ASN A 33 6.10 -1.93 -10.13
CA ASN A 33 6.18 -2.88 -9.01
C ASN A 33 7.63 -3.18 -8.57
N GLY A 34 8.59 -3.28 -9.49
CA GLY A 34 10.00 -3.49 -9.13
C GLY A 34 10.63 -2.30 -8.39
N ILE A 35 10.25 -1.07 -8.74
CA ILE A 35 10.65 0.14 -8.01
C ILE A 35 10.08 0.08 -6.59
N ILE A 36 8.81 -0.29 -6.46
CA ILE A 36 8.10 -0.35 -5.18
C ILE A 36 8.75 -1.38 -4.24
N MET A 37 9.13 -2.55 -4.76
CA MET A 37 9.89 -3.55 -4.01
C MET A 37 11.21 -2.97 -3.49
N ASN A 38 11.99 -2.30 -4.35
CA ASN A 38 13.26 -1.68 -3.92
C ASN A 38 13.04 -0.58 -2.87
N THR A 39 12.00 0.26 -3.03
CA THR A 39 11.70 1.30 -2.03
C THR A 39 11.18 0.73 -0.72
N PHE A 40 10.48 -0.41 -0.76
CA PHE A 40 10.08 -1.12 0.45
C PHE A 40 11.29 -1.63 1.23
N PHE A 41 12.20 -2.37 0.59
CA PHE A 41 13.41 -2.87 1.26
C PHE A 41 14.28 -1.74 1.79
N ASN A 42 14.41 -0.65 1.03
CA ASN A 42 15.13 0.53 1.51
C ASN A 42 14.43 1.17 2.73
N GLY A 43 13.11 1.35 2.69
CA GLY A 43 12.34 1.91 3.80
C GLY A 43 12.40 1.04 5.06
N MET A 44 12.38 -0.29 4.89
CA MET A 44 12.54 -1.29 5.95
C MET A 44 13.92 -1.22 6.60
N GLU A 45 15.01 -1.21 5.81
CA GLU A 45 16.37 -1.02 6.33
C GLU A 45 16.51 0.31 7.08
N MET A 46 15.92 1.40 6.56
CA MET A 46 15.96 2.72 7.21
C MET A 46 15.10 2.82 8.48
N ALA A 47 14.12 1.93 8.63
CA ALA A 47 13.27 1.80 9.81
C ALA A 47 13.88 0.90 10.88
N GLU A 48 14.99 0.22 10.56
CA GLU A 48 15.65 -0.76 11.44
C GLU A 48 14.72 -1.92 11.83
N VAL A 49 13.81 -2.28 10.92
CA VAL A 49 12.93 -3.46 11.07
C VAL A 49 13.75 -4.71 10.75
N ASP A 50 13.75 -5.68 11.67
CA ASP A 50 14.31 -7.00 11.39
C ASP A 50 13.46 -7.70 10.33
N PHE A 51 14.13 -8.25 9.32
CA PHE A 51 13.46 -8.91 8.21
C PHE A 51 12.76 -10.21 8.65
N GLU A 52 13.26 -10.87 9.70
CA GLU A 52 12.66 -12.10 10.23
C GLU A 52 11.30 -11.86 10.90
N ASP A 53 11.03 -10.63 11.36
CA ASP A 53 9.75 -10.24 11.98
C ASP A 53 8.69 -9.81 10.96
N VAL A 54 9.07 -9.67 9.68
CA VAL A 54 8.19 -9.18 8.62
C VAL A 54 7.26 -10.28 8.13
N VAL A 55 5.95 -10.02 8.20
CA VAL A 55 4.93 -10.85 7.56
C VAL A 55 4.22 -10.06 6.46
N MET A 56 4.27 -10.57 5.23
CA MET A 56 3.62 -9.92 4.09
C MET A 56 2.28 -10.55 3.73
N VAL A 57 1.23 -9.74 3.67
CA VAL A 57 -0.11 -10.19 3.27
C VAL A 57 -0.54 -9.49 1.98
N SER A 58 -1.17 -10.22 1.07
CA SER A 58 -1.61 -9.67 -0.22
C SER A 58 -2.92 -10.25 -0.70
N GLY A 59 -3.66 -9.45 -1.47
CA GLY A 59 -4.91 -9.85 -2.11
C GLY A 59 -4.66 -10.51 -3.46
N ILE A 60 -5.40 -10.09 -4.50
CA ILE A 60 -5.23 -10.58 -5.88
C ILE A 60 -4.99 -9.41 -6.84
N GLY A 61 -3.98 -9.55 -7.70
CA GLY A 61 -3.62 -8.57 -8.71
C GLY A 61 -2.12 -8.56 -8.99
N CYS A 62 -1.66 -7.74 -9.95
CA CYS A 62 -0.22 -7.61 -10.24
C CYS A 62 0.55 -7.16 -9.00
N SER A 63 0.04 -6.17 -8.27
CA SER A 63 0.60 -5.69 -7.00
C SER A 63 0.75 -6.82 -5.97
N SER A 64 -0.29 -7.65 -5.85
CA SER A 64 -0.38 -8.73 -4.86
C SER A 64 0.55 -9.91 -5.12
N ARG A 65 1.28 -9.93 -6.25
CA ARG A 65 2.33 -10.93 -6.48
C ARG A 65 3.63 -10.62 -5.75
N ILE A 66 3.83 -9.38 -5.28
CA ILE A 66 5.06 -8.93 -4.63
C ILE A 66 5.47 -9.88 -3.48
N PRO A 67 4.60 -10.21 -2.50
CA PRO A 67 4.99 -11.08 -1.39
C PRO A 67 5.45 -12.48 -1.82
N GLY A 68 4.96 -12.98 -2.97
CA GLY A 68 5.38 -14.27 -3.50
C GLY A 68 6.87 -14.33 -3.91
N TYR A 69 7.52 -13.18 -4.13
CA TYR A 69 8.94 -13.08 -4.48
C TYR A 69 9.83 -12.72 -3.28
N VAL A 70 9.27 -12.38 -2.12
CA VAL A 70 10.03 -11.97 -0.93
C VAL A 70 10.24 -13.17 -0.02
N LYS A 71 11.45 -13.34 0.50
CA LYS A 71 11.87 -14.47 1.33
C LYS A 71 11.44 -14.32 2.80
N CYS A 72 10.19 -13.95 3.04
CA CYS A 72 9.57 -13.85 4.36
C CYS A 72 8.32 -14.73 4.42
N ASP A 73 7.70 -14.82 5.60
CA ASP A 73 6.37 -15.39 5.75
C ASP A 73 5.35 -14.55 4.97
N SER A 74 4.61 -15.21 4.08
CA SER A 74 3.76 -14.53 3.12
C SER A 74 2.41 -15.20 2.95
N LEU A 75 1.33 -14.43 3.00
CA LEU A 75 -0.03 -14.87 2.69
C LEU A 75 -0.52 -14.20 1.39
N HIS A 76 -0.80 -15.02 0.37
CA HIS A 76 -1.50 -14.58 -0.85
C HIS A 76 -2.95 -15.04 -0.76
N THR A 77 -3.81 -14.10 -0.38
CA THR A 77 -5.18 -14.34 0.09
C THR A 77 -6.19 -14.15 -1.04
N THR A 78 -7.48 -14.06 -0.70
CA THR A 78 -8.55 -13.78 -1.68
C THR A 78 -8.66 -12.29 -1.99
N HIS A 79 -9.22 -11.98 -3.17
CA HIS A 79 -9.33 -10.62 -3.66
C HIS A 79 -10.10 -9.73 -2.66
N GLY A 80 -9.50 -8.59 -2.28
CA GLY A 80 -10.05 -7.63 -1.34
C GLY A 80 -10.02 -8.04 0.12
N ARG A 81 -9.41 -9.18 0.48
CA ARG A 81 -9.33 -9.65 1.87
C ARG A 81 -7.98 -9.49 2.57
N PRO A 82 -6.90 -8.92 2.00
CA PRO A 82 -5.61 -8.96 2.70
C PRO A 82 -5.61 -8.22 4.03
N ILE A 83 -6.31 -7.08 4.13
CA ILE A 83 -6.41 -6.32 5.39
C ILE A 83 -7.13 -7.13 6.49
N SER A 84 -8.11 -7.96 6.12
CA SER A 84 -8.80 -8.84 7.06
C SER A 84 -7.90 -9.96 7.58
N PHE A 85 -7.14 -10.60 6.69
CA PHE A 85 -6.16 -11.61 7.09
C PHE A 85 -5.02 -10.99 7.91
N ALA A 86 -4.50 -9.84 7.50
CA ALA A 86 -3.47 -9.10 8.20
C ALA A 86 -3.89 -8.69 9.62
N THR A 87 -5.16 -8.30 9.80
CA THR A 87 -5.74 -8.06 11.14
C THR A 87 -5.62 -9.30 12.02
N GLY A 88 -5.96 -10.48 11.51
CA GLY A 88 -5.82 -11.73 12.26
C GLY A 88 -4.38 -12.05 12.61
N VAL A 89 -3.45 -11.88 11.66
CA VAL A 89 -2.02 -12.08 11.88
C VAL A 89 -1.50 -11.16 12.98
N LYS A 90 -1.79 -9.85 12.90
CA LYS A 90 -1.30 -8.87 13.88
C LYS A 90 -1.87 -9.10 15.28
N LEU A 91 -3.16 -9.47 15.38
CA LEU A 91 -3.77 -9.78 16.67
C LEU A 91 -3.27 -11.09 17.28
N ALA A 92 -2.88 -12.06 16.46
CA ALA A 92 -2.32 -13.32 16.94
C ALA A 92 -0.86 -13.17 17.39
N ASN A 93 -0.07 -12.38 16.66
CA ASN A 93 1.34 -12.10 16.96
C ASN A 93 1.61 -10.58 16.90
N PRO A 94 1.36 -9.84 17.99
CA PRO A 94 1.50 -8.37 18.03
C PRO A 94 2.90 -7.86 17.74
N GLU A 95 3.94 -8.66 17.98
CA GLU A 95 5.34 -8.28 17.75
C GLU A 95 5.72 -8.23 16.26
N ASN A 96 5.02 -8.98 15.41
CA ASN A 96 5.38 -9.06 13.98
C ASN A 96 5.07 -7.75 13.24
N GLU A 97 5.93 -7.38 12.30
CA GLU A 97 5.69 -6.25 11.39
C GLU A 97 4.85 -6.72 10.20
N VAL A 98 3.56 -6.39 10.22
CA VAL A 98 2.60 -6.89 9.22
C VAL A 98 2.40 -5.86 8.10
N VAL A 99 2.88 -6.20 6.92
CA VAL A 99 2.84 -5.34 5.73
C VAL A 99 1.86 -5.88 4.70
N VAL A 100 0.92 -5.05 4.26
CA VAL A 100 -0.08 -5.40 3.25
C VAL A 100 0.28 -4.82 1.89
N PHE A 101 0.44 -5.67 0.88
CA PHE A 101 0.55 -5.26 -0.52
C PHE A 101 -0.77 -5.47 -1.26
N THR A 102 -1.34 -4.38 -1.77
CA THR A 102 -2.64 -4.39 -2.44
C THR A 102 -2.61 -3.47 -3.67
N GLY A 103 -3.55 -3.67 -4.61
CA GLY A 103 -3.80 -2.74 -5.71
C GLY A 103 -4.96 -1.80 -5.37
N ASP A 104 -5.08 -0.70 -6.09
CA ASP A 104 -6.25 0.22 -6.03
C ASP A 104 -7.60 -0.52 -6.10
N GLY A 105 -7.77 -1.43 -7.06
CA GLY A 105 -9.00 -2.21 -7.19
C GLY A 105 -9.20 -3.22 -6.05
N ASP A 106 -8.13 -3.89 -5.63
CA ASP A 106 -8.17 -4.84 -4.51
C ASP A 106 -8.52 -4.13 -3.19
N ALA A 107 -7.95 -2.96 -2.93
CA ALA A 107 -8.14 -2.20 -1.70
C ALA A 107 -9.44 -1.41 -1.66
N ALA A 108 -9.83 -0.76 -2.77
CA ALA A 108 -10.88 0.27 -2.76
C ALA A 108 -12.16 -0.14 -3.50
N ALA A 109 -12.15 -1.21 -4.31
CA ALA A 109 -13.38 -1.81 -4.82
C ALA A 109 -13.87 -2.89 -3.86
N ILE A 110 -13.56 -4.16 -4.14
CA ILE A 110 -14.03 -5.31 -3.35
C ILE A 110 -13.53 -5.30 -1.91
N GLY A 111 -12.37 -4.69 -1.66
CA GLY A 111 -11.77 -4.54 -0.32
C GLY A 111 -12.16 -3.27 0.43
N GLY A 112 -12.95 -2.37 -0.18
CA GLY A 112 -13.17 -1.01 0.33
C GLY A 112 -13.68 -0.98 1.78
N ASN A 113 -14.59 -1.88 2.14
CA ASN A 113 -15.12 -1.97 3.50
C ASN A 113 -14.05 -2.37 4.53
N HIS A 114 -13.12 -3.25 4.15
CA HIS A 114 -12.03 -3.67 5.03
C HIS A 114 -10.96 -2.59 5.15
N LEU A 115 -10.72 -1.82 4.08
CA LEU A 115 -9.80 -0.68 4.11
C LEU A 115 -10.27 0.38 5.12
N ILE A 116 -11.51 0.85 5.01
CA ILE A 116 -12.03 1.90 5.92
C ILE A 116 -12.14 1.39 7.36
N HIS A 117 -12.48 0.12 7.58
CA HIS A 117 -12.57 -0.43 8.92
C HIS A 117 -11.22 -0.85 9.52
N GLY A 118 -10.20 -1.13 8.70
CA GLY A 118 -8.82 -1.27 9.17
C GLY A 118 -8.31 0.06 9.72
N ALA A 119 -8.48 1.13 8.93
CA ALA A 119 -8.16 2.49 9.33
C ALA A 119 -8.91 2.93 10.60
N ARG A 120 -10.24 2.73 10.63
CA ARG A 120 -11.09 3.10 11.77
C ARG A 120 -10.71 2.40 13.08
N ARG A 121 -10.27 1.14 13.00
CA ARG A 121 -9.85 0.38 14.19
C ARG A 121 -8.47 0.80 14.68
N ASN A 122 -7.64 1.40 13.81
CA ASN A 122 -6.25 1.72 14.08
C ASN A 122 -5.43 0.49 14.49
N ILE A 123 -5.62 -0.63 13.78
CA ILE A 123 -4.78 -1.82 13.96
C ILE A 123 -3.41 -1.53 13.34
N ASN A 124 -2.33 -1.83 14.05
CA ASN A 124 -0.96 -1.59 13.58
C ASN A 124 -0.62 -2.45 12.35
N LEU A 125 -0.82 -1.87 11.17
CA LEU A 125 -0.60 -2.48 9.85
C LEU A 125 0.00 -1.43 8.92
N THR A 126 0.99 -1.83 8.13
CA THR A 126 1.50 -1.00 7.03
C THR A 126 0.89 -1.43 5.70
N VAL A 127 -0.08 -0.68 5.19
CA VAL A 127 -0.75 -0.94 3.90
C VAL A 127 -0.10 -0.13 2.79
N ILE A 128 0.53 -0.83 1.84
CA ILE A 128 1.10 -0.26 0.62
C ILE A 128 0.13 -0.54 -0.53
N CYS A 129 -0.62 0.49 -0.93
CA CYS A 129 -1.60 0.42 -2.01
C CYS A 129 -0.98 0.92 -3.31
N ILE A 130 -0.76 0.00 -4.25
CA ILE A 130 -0.21 0.30 -5.57
C ILE A 130 -1.35 0.74 -6.48
N ASN A 131 -1.50 2.05 -6.62
CA ASN A 131 -2.51 2.68 -7.45
C ASN A 131 -1.96 2.90 -8.86
N ASN A 132 -2.34 2.03 -9.79
CA ASN A 132 -1.99 2.14 -11.20
C ASN A 132 -3.20 2.51 -12.09
N SER A 133 -4.30 2.92 -11.44
CA SER A 133 -5.53 3.39 -12.05
C SER A 133 -6.19 2.37 -12.99
N ILE A 134 -5.91 1.06 -12.84
CA ILE A 134 -6.45 0.02 -13.73
C ILE A 134 -6.34 -1.39 -13.14
N TYR A 135 -7.31 -2.26 -13.44
CA TYR A 135 -7.15 -3.70 -13.19
C TYR A 135 -6.21 -4.34 -14.22
N GLY A 136 -4.90 -4.27 -13.95
CA GLY A 136 -3.87 -4.73 -14.87
C GLY A 136 -3.89 -6.25 -15.12
N MET A 137 -4.09 -7.06 -14.08
CA MET A 137 -4.00 -8.53 -14.20
C MET A 137 -5.16 -9.14 -14.99
N THR A 138 -6.32 -8.49 -15.01
CA THR A 138 -7.57 -9.02 -15.58
C THR A 138 -7.88 -8.50 -16.98
N GLY A 139 -6.92 -7.81 -17.62
CA GLY A 139 -7.09 -7.32 -18.99
C GLY A 139 -7.40 -5.82 -19.13
N GLY A 140 -7.24 -5.02 -18.07
CA GLY A 140 -7.23 -3.57 -18.17
C GLY A 140 -8.61 -2.89 -18.04
N GLN A 141 -9.45 -3.36 -17.12
CA GLN A 141 -10.70 -2.70 -16.71
C GLN A 141 -10.39 -1.46 -15.87
N ILE A 142 -11.26 -0.44 -15.90
CA ILE A 142 -11.11 0.73 -15.02
C ILE A 142 -11.25 0.33 -13.54
N SER A 143 -10.48 0.97 -12.68
CA SER A 143 -10.52 0.82 -11.22
C SER A 143 -11.26 2.02 -10.57
N PRO A 144 -11.56 1.97 -9.27
CA PRO A 144 -12.19 3.10 -8.56
C PRO A 144 -11.33 4.37 -8.49
N THR A 145 -10.06 4.31 -8.90
CA THR A 145 -9.13 5.45 -8.93
C THR A 145 -8.79 5.87 -10.36
N SER A 146 -9.37 5.22 -11.37
CA SER A 146 -9.21 5.61 -12.78
C SER A 146 -9.69 7.06 -12.98
N PRO A 147 -8.85 7.97 -13.50
CA PRO A 147 -9.27 9.34 -13.79
C PRO A 147 -10.49 9.35 -14.71
N ARG A 148 -11.39 10.32 -14.49
CA ARG A 148 -12.56 10.50 -15.36
C ARG A 148 -12.11 10.69 -16.81
N GLY A 149 -12.82 10.07 -17.74
CA GLY A 149 -12.50 10.06 -19.17
C GLY A 149 -11.41 9.06 -19.59
N SER A 150 -10.76 8.37 -18.65
CA SER A 150 -9.77 7.33 -18.98
C SER A 150 -10.42 6.09 -19.57
N TYR A 151 -9.72 5.42 -20.49
CA TYR A 151 -10.20 4.27 -21.24
C TYR A 151 -9.75 2.96 -20.59
N GLY A 152 -10.68 2.02 -20.49
CA GLY A 152 -10.46 0.64 -20.04
C GLY A 152 -11.03 -0.37 -21.04
N SER A 153 -10.85 -1.67 -20.79
CA SER A 153 -11.49 -2.73 -21.61
C SER A 153 -13.01 -2.72 -21.46
N THR A 154 -13.54 -2.40 -20.27
CA THR A 154 -14.97 -2.25 -19.98
C THR A 154 -15.46 -0.80 -20.02
N ALA A 155 -14.57 0.16 -20.27
CA ALA A 155 -14.91 1.57 -20.43
C ALA A 155 -14.39 2.08 -21.79
N PRO A 156 -14.95 1.58 -22.92
CA PRO A 156 -14.49 1.95 -24.26
C PRO A 156 -14.83 3.40 -24.64
N TYR A 157 -15.75 4.03 -23.91
CA TYR A 157 -16.18 5.42 -24.10
C TYR A 157 -15.64 6.37 -23.01
N GLY A 158 -14.70 5.89 -22.20
CA GLY A 158 -14.14 6.61 -21.06
C GLY A 158 -14.87 6.35 -19.73
N ALA A 159 -14.14 6.45 -18.63
CA ALA A 159 -14.68 6.33 -17.27
C ALA A 159 -15.59 7.53 -16.94
N ILE A 160 -16.81 7.27 -16.48
CA ILE A 160 -17.78 8.31 -16.13
C ILE A 160 -17.81 8.62 -14.63
N GLU A 161 -17.38 7.67 -13.81
CA GLU A 161 -17.44 7.77 -12.35
C GLU A 161 -16.41 8.76 -11.81
N ARG A 162 -16.73 9.34 -10.65
CA ARG A 162 -15.78 10.15 -9.90
C ARG A 162 -14.74 9.22 -9.26
N PRO A 163 -13.43 9.41 -9.52
CA PRO A 163 -12.42 8.59 -8.86
C PRO A 163 -12.36 8.89 -7.36
N PHE A 164 -12.08 7.87 -6.57
CA PHE A 164 -11.72 8.05 -5.16
C PHE A 164 -10.35 8.72 -5.03
N ASP A 165 -10.25 9.68 -4.10
CA ASP A 165 -8.97 10.04 -3.51
C ASP A 165 -8.74 9.11 -2.30
N LEU A 166 -7.91 8.07 -2.49
CA LEU A 166 -7.71 7.06 -1.44
C LEU A 166 -7.02 7.63 -0.19
N SER A 167 -6.09 8.56 -0.35
CA SER A 167 -5.38 9.16 0.77
C SER A 167 -6.32 9.99 1.64
N GLU A 168 -7.17 10.85 1.06
CA GLU A 168 -8.17 11.58 1.83
C GLU A 168 -9.28 10.65 2.37
N LEU A 169 -9.70 9.61 1.62
CA LEU A 169 -10.66 8.61 2.10
C LEU A 169 -10.16 7.88 3.35
N VAL A 170 -8.93 7.38 3.32
CA VAL A 170 -8.35 6.58 4.41
C VAL A 170 -8.01 7.46 5.62
N LYS A 171 -7.57 8.71 5.37
CA LYS A 171 -7.44 9.72 6.41
C LYS A 171 -8.78 10.00 7.10
N ALA A 172 -9.84 10.23 6.33
CA ALA A 172 -11.18 10.44 6.86
C ALA A 172 -11.72 9.20 7.61
N ALA A 173 -11.33 8.00 7.20
CA ALA A 173 -11.68 6.76 7.86
C ALA A 173 -10.95 6.55 9.21
N GLY A 174 -9.91 7.33 9.51
CA GLY A 174 -9.29 7.39 10.84
C GLY A 174 -7.83 6.94 10.92
N ALA A 175 -7.18 6.61 9.79
CA ALA A 175 -5.79 6.17 9.77
C ALA A 175 -4.85 7.17 10.49
N THR A 176 -3.86 6.64 11.21
CA THR A 176 -2.91 7.44 11.99
C THR A 176 -1.75 7.95 11.14
N TYR A 177 -1.37 7.20 10.10
CA TYR A 177 -0.39 7.63 9.12
C TYR A 177 -0.94 7.46 7.69
N VAL A 178 -0.85 8.53 6.89
CA VAL A 178 -1.25 8.51 5.47
C VAL A 178 -0.24 9.29 4.63
N ALA A 179 0.25 8.68 3.56
CA ALA A 179 1.13 9.33 2.58
C ALA A 179 0.83 8.88 1.15
N ARG A 180 1.04 9.77 0.18
CA ARG A 180 0.99 9.46 -1.25
C ARG A 180 2.29 9.88 -1.92
N TRP A 181 2.89 8.97 -2.67
CA TRP A 181 4.04 9.25 -3.54
C TRP A 181 3.91 8.50 -4.85
N THR A 182 4.71 8.86 -5.85
CA THR A 182 4.76 8.11 -7.10
C THR A 182 6.04 7.29 -7.18
N THR A 183 6.07 6.31 -8.06
CA THR A 183 7.29 5.57 -8.42
C THR A 183 8.38 6.46 -9.02
N ALA A 184 8.04 7.69 -9.46
CA ALA A 184 8.99 8.69 -9.92
C ALA A 184 9.67 9.49 -8.78
N GLN A 185 9.23 9.33 -7.53
CA GLN A 185 9.88 9.88 -6.32
C GLN A 185 10.30 8.78 -5.34
N PRO A 186 11.23 7.87 -5.72
CA PRO A 186 11.55 6.68 -4.94
C PRO A 186 12.19 6.97 -3.57
N VAL A 187 12.92 8.09 -3.44
CA VAL A 187 13.52 8.50 -2.16
C VAL A 187 12.43 8.89 -1.15
N GLN A 188 11.47 9.71 -1.59
CA GLN A 188 10.35 10.14 -0.77
C GLN A 188 9.44 8.97 -0.41
N LEU A 189 9.21 8.06 -1.37
CA LEU A 189 8.47 6.83 -1.14
C LEU A 189 9.15 5.94 -0.08
N SER A 190 10.46 5.75 -0.15
CA SER A 190 11.20 4.98 0.88
C SER A 190 11.09 5.61 2.27
N ASN A 191 11.15 6.94 2.35
CA ASN A 191 10.96 7.68 3.61
C ASN A 191 9.53 7.54 4.17
N ALA A 192 8.53 7.53 3.29
CA ALA A 192 7.14 7.31 3.71
C ALA A 192 6.92 5.87 4.21
N ILE A 193 7.54 4.89 3.55
CA ILE A 193 7.53 3.50 4.01
C ILE A 193 8.19 3.38 5.38
N LYS A 194 9.37 3.98 5.57
CA LYS A 194 10.03 4.05 6.88
C LYS A 194 9.07 4.55 7.97
N LYS A 195 8.47 5.72 7.75
CA LYS A 195 7.55 6.33 8.72
C LYS A 195 6.31 5.48 8.98
N GLY A 196 5.79 4.82 7.94
CA GLY A 196 4.66 3.91 8.05
C GLY A 196 4.97 2.69 8.92
N LEU A 197 6.14 2.07 8.73
CA LEU A 197 6.63 0.96 9.55
C LEU A 197 6.90 1.37 11.00
N GLN A 198 7.33 2.61 11.24
CA GLN A 198 7.58 3.13 12.60
C GLN A 198 6.31 3.63 13.32
N ASN A 199 5.17 3.66 12.64
CA ASN A 199 3.93 4.14 13.21
C ASN A 199 3.22 3.00 13.97
N ASN A 200 2.94 3.21 15.26
CA ASN A 200 2.15 2.26 16.03
C ASN A 200 0.64 2.45 15.76
N GLY A 201 0.18 1.98 14.60
CA GLY A 201 -1.20 2.14 14.17
C GLY A 201 -1.39 1.88 12.68
N PHE A 202 -2.59 2.16 12.16
CA PHE A 202 -2.88 1.89 10.75
C PHE A 202 -2.21 2.92 9.85
N SER A 203 -1.23 2.43 9.07
CA SER A 203 -0.45 3.19 8.09
C SER A 203 -0.94 2.89 6.68
N PHE A 204 -1.26 3.93 5.91
CA PHE A 204 -1.64 3.80 4.49
C PHE A 204 -0.71 4.61 3.59
N ILE A 205 0.01 3.90 2.72
CA ILE A 205 0.94 4.48 1.75
C ILE A 205 0.40 4.19 0.36
N GLU A 206 -0.15 5.21 -0.27
CA GLU A 206 -0.61 5.14 -1.64
C GLU A 206 0.56 5.41 -2.59
N VAL A 207 0.81 4.45 -3.49
CA VAL A 207 1.89 4.55 -4.47
C VAL A 207 1.29 4.66 -5.86
N ILE A 208 1.35 5.85 -6.45
CA ILE A 208 0.96 6.03 -7.85
C ILE A 208 2.03 5.38 -8.73
N SER A 209 1.62 4.41 -9.54
CA SER A 209 2.51 3.54 -10.29
C SER A 209 2.10 3.42 -11.74
N GLN A 210 3.07 3.40 -12.64
CA GLN A 210 2.82 3.19 -14.06
C GLN A 210 2.42 1.74 -14.38
N CYS A 211 1.34 1.59 -15.16
CA CYS A 211 0.95 0.35 -15.85
C CYS A 211 1.05 0.59 -17.37
N PRO A 212 2.22 0.33 -18.00
CA PRO A 212 2.40 0.62 -19.43
C PRO A 212 1.52 -0.26 -20.33
N THR A 213 1.34 -1.53 -19.96
CA THR A 213 0.63 -2.52 -20.78
C THR A 213 -0.84 -2.19 -21.02
N TYR A 214 -1.54 -1.75 -19.97
CA TYR A 214 -2.99 -1.53 -20.04
C TYR A 214 -3.37 -0.07 -19.89
N PHE A 215 -2.97 0.60 -18.80
CA PHE A 215 -3.37 2.00 -18.59
C PHE A 215 -2.70 2.90 -19.63
N GLY A 216 -1.37 2.85 -19.75
CA GLY A 216 -0.62 3.69 -20.67
C GLY A 216 -1.06 3.48 -22.13
N ARG A 217 -1.05 2.23 -22.59
CA ARG A 217 -1.49 1.86 -23.95
C ARG A 217 -2.89 2.39 -24.31
N LYS A 218 -3.86 2.29 -23.40
CA LYS A 218 -5.24 2.74 -23.64
C LYS A 218 -5.43 4.25 -23.54
N ASN A 219 -4.58 4.94 -22.78
CA ASN A 219 -4.70 6.36 -22.46
C ASN A 219 -3.62 7.23 -23.11
N LYS A 220 -3.09 6.79 -24.26
CA LYS A 220 -2.12 7.53 -25.09
C LYS A 220 -0.81 7.89 -24.37
N MET A 221 -0.40 7.11 -23.36
CA MET A 221 0.94 7.19 -22.77
C MET A 221 1.75 5.98 -23.26
N ARG A 222 2.55 6.18 -24.30
CA ARG A 222 3.07 5.09 -25.16
C ARG A 222 4.19 4.32 -24.50
N THR A 223 4.98 4.96 -23.65
CA THR A 223 6.16 4.34 -23.04
C THR A 223 6.16 4.45 -21.51
N PRO A 224 6.81 3.51 -20.80
CA PRO A 224 7.01 3.64 -19.36
C PRO A 224 7.72 4.94 -18.95
N VAL A 225 8.63 5.43 -19.80
CA VAL A 225 9.38 6.68 -19.57
C VAL A 225 8.45 7.89 -19.64
N GLU A 226 7.59 7.96 -20.66
CA GLU A 226 6.57 9.02 -20.77
C GLU A 226 5.64 9.04 -19.55
N MET A 227 5.20 7.87 -19.07
CA MET A 227 4.36 7.78 -17.87
C MET A 227 5.09 8.30 -16.62
N MET A 228 6.37 7.95 -16.46
CA MET A 228 7.19 8.43 -15.36
C MET A 228 7.43 9.94 -15.42
N GLN A 229 7.65 10.48 -16.62
CA GLN A 229 7.81 11.92 -16.84
C GLN A 229 6.51 12.67 -16.52
N TRP A 230 5.38 12.16 -16.99
CA TRP A 230 4.07 12.69 -16.64
C TRP A 230 3.85 12.69 -15.11
N MET A 231 4.18 11.61 -14.40
CA MET A 231 4.07 11.57 -12.94
C MET A 231 4.94 12.65 -12.29
N LYS A 232 6.16 12.90 -12.79
CA LYS A 232 7.02 14.00 -12.26
C LYS A 232 6.41 15.37 -12.48
N GLU A 233 5.89 15.64 -13.68
CA GLU A 233 5.34 16.95 -14.06
C GLU A 233 3.98 17.23 -13.42
N ALA A 234 3.14 16.20 -13.28
CA ALA A 234 1.83 16.29 -12.67
C ALA A 234 1.90 16.34 -11.12
N SER A 235 3.02 15.88 -10.53
CA SER A 235 3.18 15.85 -9.07
C SER A 235 3.26 17.25 -8.47
N ILE A 236 2.45 17.51 -7.44
CA ILE A 236 2.50 18.72 -6.62
C ILE A 236 2.53 18.35 -5.15
N VAL A 237 3.45 18.94 -4.38
CA VAL A 237 3.57 18.64 -2.95
C VAL A 237 2.36 19.19 -2.19
N LYS A 238 1.80 18.40 -1.26
CA LYS A 238 0.60 18.69 -0.45
C LYS A 238 0.58 20.11 0.14
N ARG A 239 1.69 20.54 0.76
CA ARG A 239 1.82 21.90 1.34
C ARG A 239 1.53 23.03 0.34
N ARG A 240 1.84 22.82 -0.94
CA ARG A 240 1.53 23.77 -2.02
C ARG A 240 0.09 23.57 -2.51
N ALA A 241 -0.32 22.31 -2.68
CA ALA A 241 -1.68 21.96 -3.12
C ALA A 241 -2.76 22.55 -2.19
N ASP A 242 -2.52 22.58 -0.88
CA ASP A 242 -3.46 23.09 0.13
C ASP A 242 -3.79 24.58 0.02
N LYS A 243 -3.04 25.31 -0.82
CA LYS A 243 -3.23 26.73 -1.09
C LYS A 243 -3.91 27.00 -2.43
N LEU A 244 -4.21 25.95 -3.20
CA LEU A 244 -4.78 26.04 -4.53
C LEU A 244 -6.26 25.66 -4.49
N SER A 245 -7.01 26.20 -5.44
CA SER A 245 -8.40 25.81 -5.67
C SER A 245 -8.50 24.40 -6.29
N ASN A 246 -9.69 23.80 -6.22
CA ASN A 246 -9.94 22.50 -6.85
C ASN A 246 -9.73 22.52 -8.37
N GLU A 247 -9.99 23.66 -9.02
CA GLU A 247 -9.77 23.86 -10.47
C GLU A 247 -8.28 23.86 -10.81
N GLU A 248 -7.46 24.54 -10.01
CA GLU A 248 -5.99 24.55 -10.19
C GLU A 248 -5.32 23.19 -9.92
N LEU A 249 -5.99 22.34 -9.14
CA LEU A 249 -5.54 20.97 -8.85
C LEU A 249 -6.00 19.95 -9.90
N GLU A 250 -6.83 20.35 -10.87
CA GLU A 250 -7.29 19.45 -11.92
C GLU A 250 -6.10 18.88 -12.71
N GLY A 251 -6.07 17.55 -12.85
CA GLY A 251 -4.99 16.81 -13.52
C GLY A 251 -3.66 16.77 -12.74
N LYS A 252 -3.59 17.29 -11.51
CA LYS A 252 -2.41 17.19 -10.65
C LYS A 252 -2.46 15.94 -9.77
N ILE A 253 -1.29 15.40 -9.47
CA ILE A 253 -1.09 14.33 -8.50
C ILE A 253 -0.59 14.99 -7.21
N VAL A 254 -1.46 15.12 -6.22
CA VAL A 254 -1.04 15.67 -4.91
C VAL A 254 -0.21 14.62 -4.17
N VAL A 255 1.08 14.89 -3.96
CA VAL A 255 2.01 13.98 -3.26
C VAL A 255 2.43 14.56 -1.92
N GLY A 256 2.74 13.71 -0.94
CA GLY A 256 3.16 14.15 0.38
C GLY A 256 2.64 13.27 1.52
N GLU A 257 2.87 13.74 2.74
CA GLU A 257 2.25 13.21 3.95
C GLU A 257 0.91 13.94 4.16
N PHE A 258 -0.16 13.17 4.30
CA PHE A 258 -1.54 13.66 4.45
C PHE A 258 -1.98 13.64 5.92
N GLN A 259 -1.45 12.71 6.70
CA GLN A 259 -1.75 12.52 8.11
C GLN A 259 -0.56 11.86 8.81
N ALA A 260 -0.21 12.39 9.98
CA ALA A 260 0.67 11.74 10.95
C ALA A 260 0.20 12.16 12.34
N LYS A 261 -0.60 11.33 13.00
CA LYS A 261 -1.08 11.54 14.38
C LYS A 261 -0.77 10.32 15.22
N LYS A 262 -0.62 10.54 16.53
CA LYS A 262 -0.54 9.45 17.51
C LYS A 262 -1.94 9.17 18.04
N GLU A 263 -2.31 7.90 18.10
CA GLU A 263 -3.54 7.41 18.70
C GLU A 263 -3.29 6.00 19.23
N ALA A 264 -3.93 5.64 20.35
CA ALA A 264 -3.80 4.29 20.91
C ALA A 264 -4.21 3.23 19.87
N GLU A 265 -3.36 2.23 19.72
CA GLU A 265 -3.51 1.10 18.81
C GLU A 265 -4.64 0.17 19.29
N TYR A 266 -5.25 -0.57 18.38
CA TYR A 266 -6.43 -1.39 18.68
C TYR A 266 -6.17 -2.49 19.73
N SER A 267 -5.08 -3.24 19.58
CA SER A 267 -4.67 -4.30 20.51
C SER A 267 -4.29 -3.74 21.87
N ASP A 268 -3.65 -2.56 21.95
CA ASP A 268 -3.38 -1.88 23.23
C ASP A 268 -4.70 -1.64 24.01
N ARG A 269 -5.76 -1.19 23.32
CA ARG A 269 -7.08 -0.99 23.93
C ARG A 269 -7.73 -2.31 24.36
N ILE A 270 -7.54 -3.39 23.59
CA ILE A 270 -8.03 -4.72 23.97
C ILE A 270 -7.31 -5.20 25.24
N CYS A 271 -5.98 -5.08 25.30
CA CYS A 271 -5.18 -5.46 26.45
C CYS A 271 -5.60 -4.67 27.70
N GLN A 272 -5.75 -3.35 27.59
CA GLN A 272 -6.22 -2.51 28.69
C GLN A 272 -7.62 -2.94 29.16
N LEU A 273 -8.56 -3.20 28.25
CA LEU A 273 -9.89 -3.70 28.60
C LEU A 273 -9.83 -5.06 29.30
N LEU A 274 -8.93 -5.95 28.87
CA LEU A 274 -8.74 -7.25 29.51
C LEU A 274 -8.17 -7.09 30.92
N GLU A 275 -7.17 -6.23 31.13
CA GLU A 275 -6.61 -5.94 32.44
C GLU A 275 -7.66 -5.35 33.39
N ASP A 276 -8.41 -4.34 32.94
CA ASP A 276 -9.45 -3.67 33.73
C ASP A 276 -10.59 -4.61 34.14
N LYS A 277 -10.86 -5.65 33.32
CA LYS A 277 -12.03 -6.53 33.47
C LYS A 277 -11.68 -7.93 33.97
N CYS A 278 -10.42 -8.35 33.92
CA CYS A 278 -9.94 -9.62 34.48
C CYS A 278 -9.70 -9.51 35.99
N THR A 279 -10.78 -9.43 36.77
CA THR A 279 -10.70 -9.48 38.24
C THR A 279 -10.37 -10.87 38.81
N THR A 280 -10.35 -11.91 37.98
CA THR A 280 -10.22 -13.32 38.40
C THR A 280 -9.08 -14.10 37.73
N GLY A 281 -8.25 -13.44 36.90
CA GLY A 281 -7.18 -14.10 36.13
C GLY A 281 -7.67 -15.00 34.98
N LYS A 282 -8.98 -14.99 34.67
CA LYS A 282 -9.57 -15.62 33.47
C LYS A 282 -10.39 -14.58 32.70
N PRO A 283 -10.27 -14.50 31.37
CA PRO A 283 -11.06 -13.58 30.56
C PRO A 283 -12.55 -13.88 30.71
N SER A 284 -13.24 -13.14 31.58
CA SER A 284 -14.69 -13.27 31.74
C SER A 284 -15.38 -12.46 30.64
N ALA A 285 -16.11 -13.13 29.75
CA ALA A 285 -16.88 -12.47 28.70
C ALA A 285 -17.94 -11.55 29.33
N ILE A 286 -17.80 -10.23 29.14
CA ILE A 286 -18.81 -9.26 29.53
C ILE A 286 -20.08 -9.56 28.71
N ARG A 287 -21.19 -9.84 29.39
CA ARG A 287 -22.46 -10.26 28.75
C ARG A 287 -23.29 -9.11 28.15
N SER A 288 -22.83 -7.86 28.21
CA SER A 288 -23.54 -6.70 27.66
C SER A 288 -22.56 -5.66 27.13
N ALA A 289 -22.80 -5.15 25.92
CA ALA A 289 -22.09 -4.01 25.34
C ALA A 289 -22.55 -2.66 25.91
N TYR A 290 -23.66 -2.65 26.66
CA TYR A 290 -24.20 -1.48 27.32
C TYR A 290 -23.91 -1.59 28.82
N GLN A 291 -23.26 -0.57 29.41
CA GLN A 291 -23.29 -0.39 30.85
C GLN A 291 -24.77 -0.20 31.23
N GLY A 292 -25.29 -1.06 32.11
CA GLY A 292 -26.67 -0.94 32.57
C GLY A 292 -26.90 0.40 33.26
N ASP A 293 -28.13 0.91 33.12
CA ASP A 293 -28.63 2.22 33.58
C ASP A 293 -28.17 2.63 34.99
#